data_AF-A0A2H6MZQ9-F1
#
_entry.id   AF-A0A2H6MZQ9-F1
#
_cell.length_a   1.000
_cell.length_b   1.000
_cell.length_c   1.000
_cell.angle_alpha   90.00
_cell.angle_beta   90.00
_cell.angle_gamma   90.00
#
_symmetry.space_group_name_H-M   'P 1'
#
loop_
_entity.id
_entity.type
_entity.pdbx_description
1 polymer ?
#
loop_
_entity_poly.entity_id
_entity_poly.type
_entity_poly.pdbx_seq_one_letter_code
_entity_poly.pdbx_strand_id
1 'polypeptide(L)'
;VYTDIIQGKLDQRNQVLEVDFCIGRDIERKDISNVIKTLNEWCDGCESVLLGIEQQVLRANQHKENHNRTQQQVETEVLNIKKTLKATASSSSSAQEMDQQLVERECPHPEQRQPTKKISKVKGLVSSRH
;
A
#
# COMPACT_ATOMS: atom_id res chain seq x y z
N VAL A 1 -30.15 26.93 -35.87
CA VAL A 1 -29.80 25.50 -36.11
C VAL A 1 -29.61 25.20 -37.59
N TYR A 2 -30.44 25.73 -38.51
CA TYR A 2 -30.40 25.45 -39.97
C TYR A 2 -29.19 25.97 -40.79
N THR A 3 -28.15 26.52 -40.16
CA THR A 3 -26.94 27.02 -40.86
C THR A 3 -25.64 26.48 -40.23
N ASP A 4 -25.74 25.44 -39.38
CA ASP A 4 -24.62 24.83 -38.64
C ASP A 4 -23.77 25.80 -37.79
N ILE A 5 -24.24 27.03 -37.57
CA ILE A 5 -23.56 28.06 -36.76
C ILE A 5 -23.54 27.67 -35.27
N ILE A 6 -24.55 26.95 -34.81
CA ILE A 6 -24.72 26.53 -33.41
C ILE A 6 -25.12 25.06 -33.40
N GLN A 7 -24.37 24.25 -32.66
CA GLN A 7 -24.69 22.86 -32.34
C GLN A 7 -25.14 22.79 -30.88
N GLY A 8 -26.23 22.09 -30.62
CA GLY A 8 -26.85 22.06 -29.30
C GLY A 8 -28.27 21.49 -29.29
N LYS A 9 -28.91 21.52 -28.13
CA LYS A 9 -30.25 20.97 -27.90
C LYS A 9 -31.16 21.97 -27.19
N LEU A 10 -32.43 21.98 -27.58
CA LEU A 10 -33.43 22.82 -26.91
C LEU A 10 -33.99 22.08 -25.70
N ASP A 11 -33.69 22.59 -24.49
CA ASP A 11 -34.38 22.20 -23.28
C ASP A 11 -35.65 23.05 -23.12
N GLN A 12 -36.76 22.49 -23.58
CA GLN A 12 -38.07 23.15 -23.53
C GLN A 12 -38.59 23.34 -22.11
N ARG A 13 -38.24 22.46 -21.17
CA ARG A 13 -38.71 22.55 -19.78
C ARG A 13 -38.13 23.79 -19.12
N ASN A 14 -36.83 24.02 -19.33
CA ASN A 14 -36.13 25.15 -18.75
C ASN A 14 -36.14 26.38 -19.68
N GLN A 15 -36.73 26.27 -20.86
CA GLN A 15 -36.81 27.31 -21.89
C GLN A 15 -35.43 27.85 -22.30
N VAL A 16 -34.43 26.98 -22.37
CA VAL A 16 -33.05 27.32 -22.76
C VAL A 16 -32.58 26.50 -23.95
N LEU A 17 -31.65 27.08 -24.73
CA LEU A 17 -30.89 26.35 -25.74
C LEU A 17 -29.53 26.00 -25.14
N GLU A 18 -29.29 24.71 -24.91
CA GLU A 18 -27.98 24.19 -24.53
C GLU A 18 -27.10 24.19 -25.78
N VAL A 19 -25.98 24.90 -25.74
CA VAL A 19 -25.06 25.04 -26.87
C VAL A 19 -23.77 24.32 -26.55
N ASP A 20 -23.47 23.28 -27.34
CA ASP A 20 -22.24 22.50 -27.23
C ASP A 20 -21.09 23.18 -27.99
N PHE A 21 -21.41 23.77 -29.14
CA PHE A 21 -20.43 24.40 -30.03
C PHE A 21 -21.06 25.54 -30.83
N CYS A 22 -20.27 26.57 -31.12
CA CYS A 22 -20.66 27.63 -32.02
C CYS A 22 -19.48 28.19 -32.83
N ILE A 23 -19.80 28.79 -33.97
CA ILE A 23 -18.83 29.50 -34.82
C ILE A 23 -18.78 30.97 -34.40
N GLY A 24 -17.57 31.48 -34.13
CA GLY A 24 -17.34 32.90 -33.89
C GLY A 24 -17.53 33.73 -35.16
N ARG A 25 -18.54 34.59 -35.19
CA ARG A 25 -18.90 35.36 -36.40
C ARG A 25 -18.19 36.71 -36.49
N ASP A 26 -18.13 37.43 -35.38
CA ASP A 26 -17.61 38.80 -35.32
C ASP A 26 -16.60 38.89 -34.18
N ILE A 27 -15.32 39.18 -34.50
CA ILE A 27 -14.27 39.44 -33.51
C ILE A 27 -13.70 40.82 -33.81
N GLU A 28 -13.83 41.75 -32.86
CA GLU A 28 -13.23 43.06 -32.99
C GLU A 28 -11.76 43.04 -32.52
N ARG A 29 -10.91 43.88 -33.12
CA ARG A 29 -9.49 43.96 -32.74
C ARG A 29 -9.25 44.25 -31.26
N LYS A 30 -10.17 44.99 -30.63
CA LYS A 30 -10.11 45.33 -29.20
C LYS A 30 -10.27 44.10 -28.29
N ASP A 31 -10.94 43.04 -28.77
CA ASP A 31 -11.27 41.86 -27.99
C ASP A 31 -10.20 40.76 -28.07
N ILE A 32 -9.25 40.87 -29.01
CA ILE A 32 -8.17 39.88 -29.20
C ILE A 32 -7.38 39.66 -27.91
N SER A 33 -7.04 40.75 -27.20
CA SER A 33 -6.32 40.65 -25.92
C SER A 33 -7.12 39.88 -24.86
N ASN A 34 -8.45 40.03 -24.84
CA ASN A 34 -9.31 39.31 -23.90
C ASN A 34 -9.40 37.82 -24.26
N VAL A 35 -9.47 37.49 -25.55
CA VAL A 35 -9.45 36.09 -26.03
C VAL A 35 -8.14 35.41 -25.62
N ILE A 36 -6.99 36.06 -25.86
CA ILE A 36 -5.68 35.53 -25.46
C ILE A 36 -5.62 35.32 -23.95
N LYS A 37 -6.06 36.32 -23.17
CA LYS A 37 -6.10 36.23 -21.71
C LYS A 37 -6.94 35.03 -21.24
N THR A 38 -8.14 34.87 -21.79
CA THR A 38 -9.06 33.78 -21.42
C THR A 38 -8.46 32.40 -21.74
N LEU A 39 -7.81 32.26 -22.90
CA LEU A 39 -7.14 31.01 -23.29
C LEU A 39 -5.97 30.69 -22.36
N ASN A 40 -5.14 31.69 -22.01
CA ASN A 40 -4.04 31.50 -21.08
C ASN A 40 -4.54 31.11 -19.68
N GLU A 41 -5.56 31.79 -19.15
CA GLU A 41 -6.15 31.45 -17.85
C GLU A 41 -6.69 30.00 -17.84
N TRP A 42 -7.26 29.54 -18.96
CA TRP A 42 -7.71 28.16 -19.09
C TRP A 42 -6.55 27.16 -19.13
N CYS A 43 -5.48 27.45 -19.87
CA CYS A 43 -4.26 26.64 -19.90
C CYS A 43 -3.61 26.56 -18.51
N ASP A 44 -3.42 27.70 -17.84
CA ASP A 44 -2.85 27.79 -16.50
C ASP A 44 -3.67 26.98 -15.48
N GLY A 45 -5.00 27.04 -15.59
CA GLY A 45 -5.91 26.23 -14.78
C GLY A 45 -5.70 24.72 -15.00
N CYS A 46 -5.54 24.29 -16.25
CA CYS A 46 -5.28 22.90 -16.58
C CYS A 46 -3.91 22.44 -16.08
N GLU A 47 -2.86 23.25 -16.27
CA GLU A 47 -1.51 22.97 -15.76
C GLU A 47 -1.50 22.86 -14.24
N SER A 48 -2.17 23.77 -13.53
CA SER A 48 -2.27 23.74 -12.08
C SER A 48 -2.90 22.44 -11.56
N VAL A 49 -4.00 21.98 -12.18
CA VAL A 49 -4.65 20.72 -11.83
C VAL A 49 -3.74 19.53 -12.11
N LEU A 50 -3.09 19.48 -13.28
CA LEU A 50 -2.18 18.41 -13.66
C LEU A 50 -0.97 18.32 -12.72
N LEU A 51 -0.33 19.45 -12.41
CA LEU A 51 0.76 19.53 -11.44
C LEU A 51 0.30 19.09 -10.05
N GLY A 52 -0.92 19.48 -9.64
CA GLY A 52 -1.53 19.02 -8.40
C GLY A 52 -1.63 17.49 -8.35
N ILE A 53 -2.11 16.86 -9.43
CA ILE A 53 -2.22 15.39 -9.53
C ILE A 53 -0.82 14.75 -9.47
N GLU A 54 0.15 15.26 -10.23
CA GLU A 54 1.52 14.75 -10.24
C GLU A 54 2.16 14.77 -8.84
N GLN A 55 1.98 15.88 -8.11
CA GLN A 55 2.46 15.99 -6.73
C GLN A 55 1.77 14.99 -5.79
N GLN A 56 0.47 14.74 -5.95
CA GLN A 56 -0.22 13.73 -5.14
C GLN A 56 0.28 12.32 -5.43
N VAL A 57 0.56 11.99 -6.69
CA VAL A 57 1.17 10.71 -7.07
C VAL A 57 2.54 10.56 -6.44
N LEU A 58 3.38 11.60 -6.49
CA LEU A 58 4.71 11.59 -5.87
C LEU A 58 4.62 11.38 -4.34
N ARG A 59 3.73 12.10 -3.67
CA ARG A 59 3.49 11.94 -2.22
C ARG A 59 3.02 10.54 -1.87
N ALA A 60 2.07 9.98 -2.63
CA ALA A 60 1.57 8.64 -2.41
C ALA A 60 2.67 7.58 -2.58
N ASN A 61 3.51 7.72 -3.61
CA ASN A 61 4.64 6.82 -3.83
C ASN A 61 5.69 6.92 -2.72
N GLN A 62 6.05 8.14 -2.30
CA GLN A 62 6.97 8.33 -1.19
C GLN A 62 6.43 7.77 0.12
N HIS A 63 5.13 7.94 0.39
CA HIS A 63 4.49 7.36 1.57
C HIS A 63 4.54 5.83 1.54
N LYS A 64 4.22 5.21 0.39
CA LYS A 64 4.32 3.76 0.17
C LYS A 64 5.74 3.24 0.39
N GLU A 65 6.74 3.93 -0.15
CA GLU A 65 8.16 3.55 0.01
C GLU A 65 8.61 3.62 1.48
N ASN A 66 8.29 4.72 2.16
CA ASN A 66 8.59 4.89 3.59
C ASN A 66 7.91 3.82 4.43
N HIS A 67 6.64 3.53 4.16
CA HIS A 67 5.90 2.49 4.84
C HIS A 67 6.55 1.11 4.64
N ASN A 68 6.92 0.77 3.40
CA ASN A 68 7.60 -0.49 3.09
C ASN A 68 8.95 -0.61 3.81
N ARG A 69 9.73 0.48 3.84
CA ARG A 69 11.02 0.52 4.54
C ARG A 69 10.83 0.26 6.05
N THR A 70 9.89 0.95 6.68
CA THR A 70 9.59 0.75 8.11
C THR A 70 9.09 -0.66 8.38
N GLN A 71 8.22 -1.21 7.52
CA GLN A 71 7.74 -2.58 7.63
C GLN A 71 8.89 -3.60 7.59
N GLN A 72 9.80 -3.46 6.63
CA GLN A 72 10.97 -4.34 6.51
C GLN A 72 11.91 -4.26 7.73
N GLN A 73 12.10 -3.06 8.29
CA GLN A 73 12.87 -2.88 9.53
C GLN A 73 12.22 -3.63 10.69
N VAL A 74 10.91 -3.46 10.89
CA VAL A 74 10.16 -4.17 11.95
C VAL A 74 10.24 -5.68 11.77
N GLU A 75 10.05 -6.19 10.55
CA GLU A 75 10.16 -7.62 10.26
C GLU A 75 11.57 -8.17 10.54
N THR A 76 12.62 -7.41 10.20
CA THR A 76 14.00 -7.78 10.47
C THR A 76 14.29 -7.83 11.98
N GLU A 77 13.84 -6.84 12.74
CA GLU A 77 14.00 -6.82 14.19
C GLU A 77 13.28 -7.99 14.87
N VAL A 78 12.05 -8.30 14.44
CA VAL A 78 11.32 -9.48 14.93
C VAL A 78 12.08 -10.77 14.64
N LEU A 79 12.65 -10.92 13.45
CA LEU A 79 13.47 -12.09 13.10
C LEU A 79 14.74 -12.18 13.95
N ASN A 80 15.41 -11.06 14.19
CA ASN A 80 16.61 -11.00 15.02
C ASN A 80 16.30 -11.37 16.47
N ILE A 81 15.24 -10.81 17.07
CA ILE A 81 14.78 -11.15 18.42
C ILE A 81 14.45 -12.65 18.51
N LYS A 82 13.72 -13.20 17.53
CA LYS A 82 13.37 -14.64 17.51
C LYS A 82 14.62 -15.52 17.43
N LYS A 83 15.63 -15.13 16.65
CA LYS A 83 16.92 -15.84 16.56
C LYS A 83 17.67 -15.80 17.89
N THR A 84 17.76 -14.62 18.52
CA THR A 84 18.42 -14.45 19.82
C THR A 84 17.74 -15.29 20.91
N LEU A 85 16.41 -15.24 21.02
CA LEU A 85 15.66 -16.05 21.99
C LEU A 85 15.90 -17.55 21.79
N LYS A 86 15.92 -18.04 20.54
CA LYS A 86 16.22 -19.45 20.24
C LYS A 86 17.65 -19.82 20.63
N ALA A 87 18.63 -18.96 20.36
CA ALA A 87 20.02 -19.20 20.73
C ALA A 87 20.19 -19.26 22.26
N THR A 88 19.62 -18.30 23.00
CA THR A 88 19.67 -18.28 24.46
C THR A 88 18.98 -19.49 25.09
N ALA A 89 17.82 -19.91 24.57
CA ALA A 89 17.12 -21.10 25.07
C ALA A 89 17.90 -22.40 24.85
N SER A 90 18.60 -22.53 23.70
CA SER A 90 19.48 -23.67 23.46
C SER A 90 20.69 -23.67 24.40
N SER A 91 21.28 -22.50 24.68
CA SER A 91 22.41 -22.36 25.60
C SER A 91 22.04 -22.64 27.07
N SER A 92 20.84 -22.26 27.51
CA SER A 92 20.36 -22.57 28.87
C SER A 92 20.01 -24.06 29.05
N SER A 93 19.56 -24.74 27.99
CA SER A 93 19.30 -26.19 28.05
C SER A 93 20.60 -27.01 28.16
N SER A 94 21.71 -26.54 27.57
CA SER A 94 23.04 -27.16 27.76
C SER A 94 23.63 -26.91 29.15
N ALA A 95 23.26 -25.80 29.80
CA ALA A 95 23.78 -25.43 31.11
C ALA A 95 23.11 -26.21 32.26
N GLN A 96 21.88 -26.70 32.09
CA GLN A 96 21.21 -27.52 33.09
C GLN A 96 21.62 -29.02 33.06
N GLU A 97 22.25 -29.50 31.99
CA GLU A 97 22.76 -30.89 31.95
C GLU A 97 24.12 -31.06 32.65
N MET A 98 24.84 -29.98 32.98
CA MET A 98 26.16 -30.05 33.65
C MET A 98 26.10 -29.86 35.18
N ASP A 99 24.91 -29.73 35.76
CA ASP A 99 24.69 -29.62 37.21
C ASP A 99 23.75 -30.74 37.72
N GLN A 100 23.88 -31.95 37.17
CA GLN A 100 23.18 -33.14 37.69
C GLN A 100 24.10 -34.36 37.85
N GLN A 101 25.42 -34.15 37.85
CA GLN A 101 26.41 -35.23 37.97
C GLN A 101 27.19 -35.26 39.30
N LEU A 102 26.86 -34.40 40.28
CA LEU A 102 27.53 -34.34 41.59
C LEU A 102 26.60 -34.54 42.80
N VAL A 103 25.49 -35.28 42.69
CA VAL A 103 24.81 -35.83 43.89
C VAL A 103 24.11 -37.15 43.53
N GLU A 104 24.86 -38.23 43.30
CA GLU A 104 24.29 -39.56 43.52
C GLU A 104 25.40 -40.62 43.65
N ARG A 105 25.77 -40.93 44.90
CA ARG A 105 26.41 -42.19 45.23
C ARG A 105 25.81 -42.71 46.53
N GLU A 106 25.45 -44.00 46.48
CA GLU A 106 24.85 -44.91 47.49
C GLU A 106 23.30 -44.88 47.50
N CYS A 107 22.52 -45.95 47.28
CA CYS A 107 22.69 -47.41 47.15
C CYS A 107 21.29 -48.04 46.73
N PRO A 108 21.04 -49.38 46.55
CA PRO A 108 20.76 -50.02 45.24
C PRO A 108 19.35 -50.64 44.96
N HIS A 109 19.11 -50.92 43.65
CA HIS A 109 18.31 -52.01 42.98
C HIS A 109 16.75 -51.91 42.85
N PRO A 110 16.09 -52.69 41.94
CA PRO A 110 15.85 -52.47 40.50
C PRO A 110 14.34 -52.39 40.14
N GLU A 111 13.95 -51.96 38.92
CA GLU A 111 13.03 -52.70 38.03
C GLU A 111 12.59 -51.91 36.78
N GLN A 112 12.95 -52.50 35.64
CA GLN A 112 12.21 -52.67 34.38
C GLN A 112 11.36 -51.56 33.71
N ARG A 113 11.75 -51.37 32.44
CA ARG A 113 10.95 -51.22 31.18
C ARG A 113 10.70 -49.82 30.62
N GLN A 114 11.47 -49.54 29.56
CA GLN A 114 11.14 -48.70 28.40
C GLN A 114 10.11 -49.39 27.46
N PRO A 115 9.77 -48.81 26.28
CA PRO A 115 9.33 -47.45 25.93
C PRO A 115 8.06 -47.49 25.04
N THR A 116 7.51 -46.36 24.59
CA THR A 116 7.21 -46.15 23.15
C THR A 116 6.72 -44.75 22.78
N LYS A 117 7.20 -44.35 21.61
CA LYS A 117 6.98 -43.13 20.83
C LYS A 117 5.52 -42.97 20.40
N LYS A 118 5.09 -41.74 20.09
CA LYS A 118 4.55 -41.42 18.75
C LYS A 118 4.43 -39.91 18.48
N ILE A 119 5.09 -39.54 17.40
CA ILE A 119 4.95 -38.35 16.57
C ILE A 119 3.51 -38.20 16.06
N SER A 120 3.02 -36.99 15.94
CA SER A 120 2.11 -36.66 14.82
C SER A 120 2.42 -35.27 14.27
N LYS A 121 2.57 -35.27 12.95
CA LYS A 121 3.12 -34.24 12.08
C LYS A 121 1.96 -33.73 11.21
N VAL A 122 1.82 -32.40 11.17
CA VAL A 122 1.43 -31.53 10.03
C VAL A 122 0.19 -31.84 9.17
N LYS A 123 -0.58 -30.78 8.89
CA LYS A 123 -1.22 -30.41 7.59
C LYS A 123 -1.62 -28.93 7.75
N GLY A 124 -1.08 -27.94 7.03
CA GLY A 124 -1.12 -27.74 5.58
C GLY A 124 -2.39 -26.90 5.25
N LEU A 125 -2.31 -25.57 5.10
CA LEU A 125 -2.04 -24.77 3.87
C LEU A 125 -3.31 -24.43 3.05
N VAL A 126 -3.33 -23.19 2.51
CA VAL A 126 -4.18 -22.60 1.43
C VAL A 126 -5.43 -21.84 1.94
N SER A 127 -5.45 -20.49 1.98
CA SER A 127 -5.45 -19.47 0.90
C SER A 127 -6.74 -19.45 0.08
N SER A 128 -7.58 -18.44 0.30
CA SER A 128 -8.57 -18.03 -0.69
C SER A 128 -8.78 -16.51 -0.60
N ARG A 129 -8.28 -15.81 -1.62
CA ARG A 129 -8.64 -14.44 -1.96
C ARG A 129 -9.83 -14.53 -2.91
N HIS A 130 -10.88 -13.77 -2.64
CA HIS A 130 -11.77 -13.19 -3.64
C HIS A 130 -11.86 -11.70 -3.34
#